data_AF-A0A973X4L7-F1
#
_entry.id   AF-A0A973X4L7-F1
#
_cell.length_a   1.000
_cell.length_b   1.000
_cell.length_c   1.000
_cell.angle_alpha   90.00
_cell.angle_beta   90.00
_cell.angle_gamma   90.00
#
_symmetry.space_group_name_H-M   'P 1'
#
loop_
_entity.id
_entity.type
_entity.pdbx_description
1 polymer ?
#
loop_
_entity_poly.entity_id
_entity_poly.type
_entity_poly.pdbx_seq_one_letter_code
_entity_poly.pdbx_strand_id
1 'polypeptide(L)'
;MSKMWLLRLHRWITLVLSIPLAVLIVTGLILSVEPILTGSGARPGVVTAERLDAVLAKHDPEAKARTLMVRAYAGTVSIGGAQRGDGLVHVDLASNERIESPGALAGLLFASRRLHEHLIAGFGWLVPVSTIAMLGLILIGILMGWPRLANSLSGWHKGTGWFVLPLLILSPLTGLLMTFGITFAAPPPRPAAGTAPIAMTEAIHIVGASYDLARVSWIRPRGGVTLARLDDGGEMRVFAVTRDGLLPTARNWPRLIHEGNWSAIVPAPLNVITSVAMLLLISTGLWMWARRKLRRRPARTSPAPARA
;
A
#
# COMPACT_ATOMS: atom_id res chain seq x y z
N MET A 1 -5.25 -30.98 24.79
CA MET A 1 -6.54 -30.27 24.64
C MET A 1 -6.40 -28.87 24.01
N SER A 2 -5.34 -28.11 24.29
CA SER A 2 -5.07 -26.77 23.74
C SER A 2 -5.14 -26.66 22.20
N LYS A 3 -4.51 -27.60 21.48
CA LYS A 3 -4.43 -27.57 20.00
C LYS A 3 -5.80 -27.62 19.29
N MET A 4 -6.78 -28.33 19.85
CA MET A 4 -8.12 -28.39 19.27
C MET A 4 -8.84 -27.04 19.38
N TRP A 5 -8.66 -26.35 20.51
CA TRP A 5 -9.23 -25.02 20.73
C TRP A 5 -8.57 -23.98 19.84
N LEU A 6 -7.23 -24.00 19.70
CA LEU A 6 -6.50 -23.15 18.76
C LEU A 6 -7.01 -23.32 17.31
N LEU A 7 -7.20 -24.57 16.87
CA LEU A 7 -7.76 -24.86 15.54
C LEU A 7 -9.19 -24.35 15.36
N ARG A 8 -10.03 -24.44 16.40
CA ARG A 8 -11.40 -23.90 16.35
C ARG A 8 -11.37 -22.39 16.29
N LEU A 9 -10.60 -21.74 17.16
CA LEU A 9 -10.46 -20.29 17.22
C LEU A 9 -9.94 -19.73 15.89
N HIS A 10 -8.85 -20.28 15.36
CA HIS A 10 -8.32 -19.89 14.06
C HIS A 10 -9.38 -19.94 12.97
N ARG A 11 -10.17 -21.03 12.88
CA ARG A 11 -11.21 -21.15 11.85
C ARG A 11 -12.32 -20.12 11.99
N TRP A 12 -12.77 -19.88 13.21
CA TRP A 12 -13.86 -18.93 13.45
C TRP A 12 -13.43 -17.49 13.18
N ILE A 13 -12.24 -17.09 13.63
CA ILE A 13 -11.68 -15.76 13.31
C ILE A 13 -11.55 -15.60 11.79
N THR A 14 -10.96 -16.59 11.10
CA THR A 14 -10.83 -16.53 9.63
C THR A 14 -12.19 -16.43 8.93
N LEU A 15 -13.21 -17.15 9.40
CA LEU A 15 -14.54 -17.11 8.79
C LEU A 15 -15.20 -15.75 8.96
N VAL A 16 -15.24 -15.23 10.20
CA VAL A 16 -15.84 -13.93 10.53
C VAL A 16 -15.16 -12.79 9.76
N LEU A 17 -13.83 -12.84 9.65
CA LEU A 17 -13.04 -11.78 9.02
C LEU A 17 -12.69 -12.07 7.56
N SER A 18 -13.27 -13.10 6.95
CA SER A 18 -12.90 -13.53 5.60
C SER A 18 -13.07 -12.44 4.56
N ILE A 19 -14.19 -11.72 4.60
CA ILE A 19 -14.50 -10.63 3.68
C ILE A 19 -13.53 -9.44 3.87
N PRO A 20 -13.40 -8.82 5.08
CA PRO A 20 -12.50 -7.69 5.22
C PRO A 20 -11.04 -8.06 4.96
N LEU A 21 -10.59 -9.26 5.36
CA LEU A 21 -9.24 -9.73 5.03
C LEU A 21 -9.06 -9.92 3.52
N ALA A 22 -10.04 -10.51 2.82
CA ALA A 22 -9.97 -10.66 1.37
C ALA A 22 -9.87 -9.30 0.67
N VAL A 23 -10.66 -8.31 1.09
CA VAL A 23 -10.59 -6.95 0.56
C VAL A 23 -9.21 -6.33 0.77
N LEU A 24 -8.66 -6.40 1.98
CA LEU A 24 -7.32 -5.87 2.28
C LEU A 24 -6.22 -6.56 1.48
N ILE A 25 -6.28 -7.89 1.35
CA ILE A 25 -5.27 -8.66 0.62
C ILE A 25 -5.35 -8.38 -0.89
N VAL A 26 -6.55 -8.36 -1.48
CA VAL A 26 -6.72 -8.10 -2.93
C VAL A 26 -6.30 -6.67 -3.28
N THR A 27 -6.72 -5.69 -2.48
CA THR A 27 -6.30 -4.29 -2.70
C THR A 27 -4.80 -4.12 -2.46
N GLY A 28 -4.23 -4.78 -1.45
CA GLY A 28 -2.78 -4.81 -1.21
C GLY A 28 -2.01 -5.42 -2.36
N LEU A 29 -2.52 -6.50 -2.98
CA LEU A 29 -1.95 -7.09 -4.19
C LEU A 29 -1.94 -6.10 -5.36
N ILE A 30 -3.07 -5.41 -5.61
CA ILE A 30 -3.13 -4.40 -6.67
C ILE A 30 -2.12 -3.28 -6.42
N LEU A 31 -2.02 -2.80 -5.19
CA LEU A 31 -1.09 -1.73 -4.80
C LEU A 31 0.38 -2.17 -4.85
N SER A 32 0.67 -3.46 -4.66
CA SER A 32 2.05 -3.98 -4.76
C SER A 32 2.67 -3.85 -6.15
N VAL A 33 1.86 -3.59 -7.18
CA VAL A 33 2.31 -3.33 -8.55
C VAL A 33 2.70 -1.85 -8.77
N GLU A 34 2.18 -0.93 -7.95
CA GLU A 34 2.43 0.51 -8.11
C GLU A 34 3.92 0.89 -8.09
N PRO A 35 4.76 0.38 -7.17
CA PRO A 35 6.20 0.65 -7.18
C PRO A 35 6.89 0.25 -8.49
N ILE A 36 6.47 -0.87 -9.09
CA ILE A 36 7.02 -1.38 -10.35
C ILE A 36 6.71 -0.39 -11.47
N LEU A 37 5.49 0.13 -11.51
CA LEU A 37 5.05 1.10 -12.51
C LEU A 37 5.76 2.45 -12.34
N THR A 38 5.96 2.91 -11.10
CA THR A 38 6.64 4.18 -10.85
C THR A 38 8.13 4.13 -11.17
N GLY A 39 8.81 3.02 -10.85
CA GLY A 39 10.24 2.87 -11.11
C GLY A 39 10.59 2.57 -12.57
N SER A 40 9.78 1.75 -13.27
CA SER A 40 10.07 1.36 -14.67
C SER A 40 9.34 2.18 -15.73
N GLY A 41 8.25 2.86 -15.37
CA GLY A 41 7.41 3.62 -16.30
C GLY A 41 7.83 5.08 -16.49
N ALA A 42 8.73 5.60 -15.66
CA ALA A 42 9.24 6.96 -15.78
C ALA A 42 10.22 7.04 -16.96
N ARG A 43 9.75 7.53 -18.11
CA ARG A 43 10.62 7.85 -19.25
C ARG A 43 11.32 9.19 -18.97
N PRO A 44 12.66 9.25 -18.99
CA PRO A 44 13.38 10.49 -18.77
C PRO A 44 12.95 11.58 -19.76
N GLY A 45 12.86 12.83 -19.28
CA GLY A 45 12.54 14.00 -20.11
C GLY A 45 11.07 14.14 -20.53
N VAL A 46 10.16 13.23 -20.13
CA VAL A 46 8.71 13.41 -20.37
C VAL A 46 8.13 14.46 -19.43
N VAL A 47 8.64 14.55 -18.21
CA VAL A 47 8.26 15.57 -17.23
C VAL A 47 9.44 16.52 -17.08
N THR A 48 9.29 17.77 -17.54
CA THR A 48 10.33 18.81 -17.43
C THR A 48 9.80 20.01 -16.65
N ALA A 49 10.71 20.86 -16.16
CA ALA A 49 10.34 22.05 -15.41
C ALA A 49 9.50 22.99 -16.29
N GLU A 50 9.88 23.15 -17.56
CA GLU A 50 9.19 24.02 -18.52
C GLU A 50 7.77 23.53 -18.80
N ARG A 51 7.56 22.21 -18.92
CA ARG A 51 6.23 21.64 -19.07
C ARG A 51 5.37 21.90 -17.84
N LEU A 52 5.91 21.67 -16.65
CA LEU A 52 5.18 21.90 -15.40
C LEU A 52 4.88 23.39 -15.17
N ASP A 53 5.80 24.28 -15.54
CA ASP A 53 5.59 25.72 -15.52
C ASP A 53 4.47 26.12 -16.49
N ALA A 54 4.46 25.56 -17.70
CA ALA A 54 3.38 25.79 -18.67
C ALA A 54 2.02 25.27 -18.17
N VAL A 55 2.00 24.17 -17.39
CA VAL A 55 0.78 23.70 -16.72
C VAL A 55 0.35 24.71 -15.66
N LEU A 56 1.25 25.16 -14.79
CA LEU A 56 0.92 26.10 -13.71
C LEU A 56 0.48 27.45 -14.26
N ALA A 57 1.12 27.97 -15.30
CA ALA A 57 0.72 29.23 -15.93
C ALA A 57 -0.72 29.17 -16.49
N LYS A 58 -1.12 28.03 -17.04
CA LYS A 58 -2.46 27.85 -17.63
C LYS A 58 -3.54 27.53 -16.59
N HIS A 59 -3.23 26.68 -15.60
CA HIS A 59 -4.22 26.08 -14.69
C HIS A 59 -4.14 26.60 -13.24
N ASP A 60 -3.11 27.38 -12.90
CA ASP A 60 -2.94 28.06 -11.61
C ASP A 60 -2.34 29.48 -11.80
N PRO A 61 -2.97 30.37 -12.59
CA PRO A 61 -2.43 31.70 -12.90
C PRO A 61 -2.25 32.60 -11.67
N GLU A 62 -2.97 32.29 -10.58
CA GLU A 62 -2.91 33.03 -9.32
C GLU A 62 -1.84 32.48 -8.34
N ALA A 63 -1.05 31.47 -8.76
CA ALA A 63 0.00 30.84 -7.96
C ALA A 63 -0.49 30.30 -6.59
N LYS A 64 -1.71 29.76 -6.56
CA LYS A 64 -2.37 29.22 -5.36
C LYS A 64 -2.13 27.73 -5.16
N ALA A 65 -1.53 27.03 -6.13
CA ALA A 65 -1.17 25.63 -6.02
C ALA A 65 -0.24 25.39 -4.83
N ARG A 66 -0.60 24.41 -4.01
CA ARG A 66 0.24 23.93 -2.90
C ARG A 66 0.54 22.46 -3.02
N THR A 67 -0.21 21.71 -3.82
CA THR A 67 0.04 20.30 -4.08
C THR A 67 0.26 20.09 -5.57
N LEU A 68 1.33 19.37 -5.89
CA LEU A 68 1.61 18.82 -7.20
C LEU A 68 1.74 17.30 -7.03
N MET A 69 1.02 16.53 -7.84
CA MET A 69 1.17 15.07 -7.92
C MET A 69 1.53 14.70 -9.34
N VAL A 70 2.67 14.06 -9.52
CA VAL A 70 3.16 13.66 -10.85
C VAL A 70 2.94 12.16 -11.00
N ARG A 71 2.32 11.77 -12.11
CA ARG A 71 2.13 10.37 -12.51
C ARG A 71 2.79 10.16 -13.86
N ALA A 72 4.12 10.07 -13.85
CA ALA A 72 4.92 9.95 -15.07
C ALA A 72 4.50 8.75 -15.93
N TYR A 73 4.17 7.60 -15.32
CA TYR A 73 3.68 6.41 -16.01
C TYR A 73 2.36 6.62 -16.76
N ALA A 74 1.57 7.63 -16.38
CA ALA A 74 0.31 7.98 -17.01
C ALA A 74 0.42 9.26 -17.87
N GLY A 75 1.58 9.92 -17.89
CA GLY A 75 1.75 11.20 -18.57
C GLY A 75 0.88 12.33 -18.01
N THR A 76 0.50 12.25 -16.73
CA THR A 76 -0.42 13.24 -16.12
C THR A 76 0.18 13.90 -14.90
N VAL A 77 -0.29 15.12 -14.64
CA VAL A 77 -0.02 15.87 -13.42
C VAL A 77 -1.34 16.26 -12.75
N SER A 78 -1.32 16.45 -11.44
CA SER A 78 -2.47 16.95 -10.71
C SER A 78 -2.08 18.07 -9.78
N ILE A 79 -2.82 19.16 -9.84
CA ILE A 79 -2.58 20.37 -9.08
C ILE A 79 -3.70 20.52 -8.05
N GLY A 80 -3.34 20.86 -6.82
CA GLY A 80 -4.28 21.12 -5.73
C GLY A 80 -3.95 22.40 -4.98
N GLY A 81 -4.99 23.12 -4.58
CA GLY A 81 -4.89 24.35 -3.79
C GLY A 81 -4.51 24.13 -2.32
N ALA A 82 -4.46 25.24 -1.57
CA ALA A 82 -4.18 25.25 -0.14
C ALA A 82 -5.37 24.80 0.72
N GLN A 83 -6.61 24.98 0.24
CA GLN A 83 -7.82 24.68 1.00
C GLN A 83 -8.22 23.22 0.84
N ARG A 84 -8.61 22.60 1.95
CA ARG A 84 -9.07 21.21 2.01
C ARG A 84 -10.48 21.13 1.42
N GLY A 85 -10.60 21.02 0.09
CA GLY A 85 -11.89 21.00 -0.60
C GLY A 85 -11.84 21.38 -2.08
N ASP A 86 -10.79 22.07 -2.52
CA ASP A 86 -10.66 22.61 -3.89
C ASP A 86 -10.61 21.56 -5.02
N GLY A 87 -10.63 20.27 -4.67
CA GLY A 87 -10.41 19.18 -5.61
C GLY A 87 -8.99 19.18 -6.17
N LEU A 88 -8.72 18.24 -7.07
CA LEU A 88 -7.49 18.21 -7.85
C LEU A 88 -7.84 18.53 -9.30
N VAL A 89 -7.10 19.45 -9.91
CA VAL A 89 -7.13 19.68 -11.34
C VAL A 89 -6.17 18.67 -11.97
N HIS A 90 -6.70 17.74 -12.75
CA HIS A 90 -5.89 16.76 -13.49
C HIS A 90 -5.57 17.30 -14.88
N VAL A 91 -4.31 17.23 -15.30
CA VAL A 91 -3.83 17.74 -16.58
C VAL A 91 -3.02 16.66 -17.30
N ASP A 92 -3.27 16.51 -18.59
CA ASP A 92 -2.44 15.71 -19.49
C ASP A 92 -1.19 16.50 -19.89
N LEU A 93 -0.01 15.92 -19.70
CA LEU A 93 1.27 16.63 -19.91
C LEU A 93 1.63 16.80 -21.39
N ALA A 94 1.04 16.02 -22.29
CA ALA A 94 1.33 16.13 -23.72
C ALA A 94 0.54 17.28 -24.37
N SER A 95 -0.73 17.42 -24.01
CA SER A 95 -1.64 18.44 -24.55
C SER A 95 -1.72 19.71 -23.69
N ASN A 96 -1.31 19.64 -22.42
CA ASN A 96 -1.57 20.68 -21.41
C ASN A 96 -3.07 21.00 -21.25
N GLU A 97 -3.93 20.00 -21.47
CA GLU A 97 -5.38 20.13 -21.29
C GLU A 97 -5.86 19.43 -20.03
N ARG A 98 -6.93 20.01 -19.45
CA ARG A 98 -7.59 19.42 -18.29
C ARG A 98 -8.26 18.12 -18.69
N ILE A 99 -8.06 17.09 -17.88
CA ILE A 99 -8.72 15.80 -18.01
C ILE A 99 -9.62 15.54 -16.81
N GLU A 100 -10.68 14.77 -17.01
CA GLU A 100 -11.60 14.44 -15.91
C GLU A 100 -10.95 13.50 -14.89
N SER A 101 -10.09 12.58 -15.35
CA SER A 101 -9.39 11.64 -14.48
C SER A 101 -8.01 11.25 -15.04
N PRO A 102 -7.05 10.83 -14.19
CA PRO A 102 -5.70 10.44 -14.63
C PRO A 102 -5.63 9.08 -15.37
N GLY A 103 -6.75 8.58 -15.88
CA GLY A 103 -6.87 7.29 -16.57
C GLY A 103 -7.29 6.11 -15.68
N ALA A 104 -7.69 5.01 -16.33
CA ALA A 104 -8.27 3.84 -15.66
C ALA A 104 -7.32 3.17 -14.66
N LEU A 105 -6.02 3.02 -15.01
CA LEU A 105 -5.02 2.41 -14.14
C LEU A 105 -4.80 3.23 -12.86
N ALA A 106 -4.63 4.55 -13.00
CA ALA A 106 -4.48 5.44 -11.86
C ALA A 106 -5.76 5.47 -11.00
N GLY A 107 -6.93 5.42 -11.63
CA GLY A 107 -8.22 5.27 -10.95
C GLY A 107 -8.32 3.98 -10.14
N LEU A 108 -7.90 2.84 -10.71
CA LEU A 108 -7.86 1.54 -10.03
C LEU A 108 -6.93 1.56 -8.81
N LEU A 109 -5.71 2.12 -8.95
CA LEU A 109 -4.76 2.25 -7.85
C LEU A 109 -5.31 3.15 -6.73
N PHE A 110 -5.91 4.29 -7.09
CA PHE A 110 -6.52 5.19 -6.14
C PHE A 110 -7.70 4.55 -5.39
N ALA A 111 -8.62 3.89 -6.12
CA ALA A 111 -9.75 3.18 -5.54
C ALA A 111 -9.28 2.05 -4.61
N SER A 112 -8.27 1.29 -5.03
CA SER A 112 -7.65 0.22 -4.23
C SER A 112 -7.05 0.77 -2.95
N ARG A 113 -6.30 1.89 -3.01
CA ARG A 113 -5.74 2.56 -1.82
C ARG A 113 -6.84 3.02 -0.86
N ARG A 114 -7.88 3.67 -1.37
CA ARG A 114 -9.00 4.13 -0.54
C ARG A 114 -9.67 2.96 0.18
N LEU A 115 -9.92 1.86 -0.53
CA LEU A 115 -10.51 0.66 0.04
C LEU A 115 -9.56 -0.06 1.02
N HIS A 116 -8.26 -0.04 0.77
CA HIS A 116 -7.25 -0.61 1.65
C HIS A 116 -7.12 0.16 2.97
N GLU A 117 -7.16 1.49 2.92
CA GLU A 117 -6.97 2.36 4.09
C GLU A 117 -8.26 2.56 4.91
N HIS A 118 -9.42 2.56 4.25
CA HIS A 118 -10.68 2.95 4.89
C HIS A 118 -11.82 1.94 4.75
N LEU A 119 -11.63 0.85 4.00
CA LEU A 119 -12.72 -0.02 3.55
C LEU A 119 -13.86 0.81 2.92
N ILE A 120 -15.10 0.40 3.13
CA ILE A 120 -16.31 1.03 2.63
C ILE A 120 -16.81 2.03 3.68
N ALA A 121 -17.25 3.21 3.25
CA ALA A 121 -17.97 4.26 4.00
C ALA A 121 -18.10 4.06 5.54
N GLY A 122 -17.18 4.61 6.32
CA GLY A 122 -17.26 4.64 7.80
C GLY A 122 -16.67 3.43 8.53
N PHE A 123 -16.30 2.36 7.81
CA PHE A 123 -15.69 1.16 8.40
C PHE A 123 -14.15 1.19 8.45
N GLY A 124 -13.54 2.38 8.44
CA GLY A 124 -12.07 2.51 8.47
C GLY A 124 -11.43 1.86 9.71
N TRP A 125 -12.15 1.79 10.84
CA TRP A 125 -11.71 1.10 12.05
C TRP A 125 -11.56 -0.42 11.86
N LEU A 126 -12.26 -1.01 10.89
CA LEU A 126 -12.20 -2.44 10.63
C LEU A 126 -10.87 -2.84 9.97
N VAL A 127 -10.17 -1.89 9.33
CA VAL A 127 -8.81 -2.11 8.80
C VAL A 127 -7.85 -2.52 9.93
N PRO A 128 -7.57 -1.68 10.95
CA PRO A 128 -6.66 -2.06 12.03
C PRO A 128 -7.16 -3.27 12.82
N VAL A 129 -8.47 -3.42 13.05
CA VAL A 129 -9.02 -4.61 13.73
C VAL A 129 -8.75 -5.89 12.94
N SER A 130 -8.97 -5.87 11.62
CA SER A 130 -8.70 -7.04 10.76
C SER A 130 -7.21 -7.34 10.70
N THR A 131 -6.36 -6.31 10.64
CA THR A 131 -4.90 -6.47 10.64
C THR A 131 -4.37 -7.04 11.97
N ILE A 132 -4.89 -6.58 13.11
CA ILE A 132 -4.57 -7.17 14.43
C ILE A 132 -5.01 -8.64 14.48
N ALA A 133 -6.23 -8.93 14.01
CA ALA A 133 -6.72 -10.29 13.97
C ALA A 133 -5.92 -11.19 13.01
N MET A 134 -5.40 -10.65 11.90
CA MET A 134 -4.49 -11.36 10.99
C MET A 134 -3.20 -11.75 11.71
N LEU A 135 -2.59 -10.84 12.46
CA LEU A 135 -1.42 -11.14 13.30
C LEU A 135 -1.76 -12.18 14.38
N GLY A 136 -2.95 -12.09 14.98
CA GLY A 136 -3.46 -13.10 15.91
C GLY A 136 -3.62 -14.47 15.26
N LEU A 137 -4.15 -14.54 14.03
CA LEU A 137 -4.25 -15.77 13.25
C LEU A 137 -2.87 -16.37 12.96
N ILE A 138 -1.89 -15.53 12.58
CA ILE A 138 -0.51 -15.96 12.35
C ILE A 138 0.09 -16.54 13.65
N LEU A 139 -0.07 -15.84 14.78
CA LEU A 139 0.39 -16.32 16.08
C LEU A 139 -0.25 -17.66 16.46
N ILE A 140 -1.58 -17.79 16.30
CA ILE A 140 -2.28 -19.07 16.51
C ILE A 140 -1.72 -20.14 15.56
N GLY A 141 -1.43 -19.77 14.31
CA GLY A 141 -0.72 -20.59 13.31
C GLY A 141 0.56 -21.21 13.83
N ILE A 142 1.45 -20.37 14.38
CA ILE A 142 2.73 -20.76 14.98
C ILE A 142 2.50 -21.69 16.19
N LEU A 143 1.58 -21.31 17.09
CA LEU A 143 1.27 -22.09 18.30
C LEU A 143 0.66 -23.47 18.01
N MET A 144 0.14 -23.71 16.81
CA MET A 144 -0.31 -25.05 16.38
C MET A 144 0.85 -26.00 16.06
N GLY A 145 2.09 -25.51 16.01
CA GLY A 145 3.33 -26.25 15.90
C GLY A 145 3.83 -26.46 14.47
N TRP A 146 4.92 -27.22 14.34
CA TRP A 146 5.63 -27.45 13.08
C TRP A 146 4.73 -28.05 11.98
N PRO A 147 4.90 -27.63 10.71
CA PRO A 147 4.06 -28.13 9.64
C PRO A 147 4.49 -29.55 9.26
N ARG A 148 3.56 -30.51 9.36
CA ARG A 148 3.70 -31.78 8.63
C ARG A 148 3.35 -31.52 7.18
N LEU A 149 4.38 -31.41 6.34
CA LEU A 149 4.24 -31.17 4.91
C LEU A 149 3.77 -32.46 4.22
N ALA A 150 2.82 -32.29 3.31
CA ALA A 150 2.30 -33.35 2.47
C ALA A 150 1.81 -32.70 1.19
N ASN A 151 1.86 -33.39 0.05
CA ASN A 151 1.31 -32.87 -1.19
C ASN A 151 -0.24 -32.91 -1.17
N SER A 152 -0.81 -32.00 -0.40
CA SER A 152 -2.25 -31.86 -0.17
C SER A 152 -2.56 -30.39 0.10
N LEU A 153 -3.82 -29.98 -0.05
CA LEU A 153 -4.23 -28.61 0.21
C LEU A 153 -3.86 -28.13 1.63
N SER A 154 -4.01 -29.01 2.63
CA SER A 154 -3.62 -28.67 4.01
C SER A 154 -2.10 -28.59 4.17
N GLY A 155 -1.33 -29.36 3.40
CA GLY A 155 0.12 -29.30 3.42
C GLY A 155 0.63 -28.02 2.78
N TRP A 156 0.08 -27.62 1.63
CA TRP A 156 0.35 -26.33 0.98
C TRP A 156 0.00 -25.14 1.89
N HIS A 157 -1.19 -25.13 2.50
CA HIS A 157 -1.57 -24.09 3.46
C HIS A 157 -0.55 -23.93 4.59
N LYS A 158 -0.12 -25.05 5.19
CA LYS A 158 0.88 -25.04 6.27
C LYS A 158 2.27 -24.64 5.78
N GLY A 159 2.68 -25.17 4.62
CA GLY A 159 3.97 -24.87 4.01
C GLY A 159 4.10 -23.38 3.71
N THR A 160 3.13 -22.79 3.02
CA THR A 160 3.10 -21.35 2.74
C THR A 160 3.14 -20.52 4.02
N GLY A 161 2.34 -20.90 5.03
CA GLY A 161 2.30 -20.19 6.31
C GLY A 161 3.64 -20.19 7.07
N TRP A 162 4.47 -21.24 6.90
CA TRP A 162 5.76 -21.36 7.57
C TRP A 162 6.93 -20.79 6.77
N PHE A 163 7.03 -21.11 5.47
CA PHE A 163 8.16 -20.67 4.65
C PHE A 163 8.10 -19.16 4.34
N VAL A 164 6.91 -18.57 4.29
CA VAL A 164 6.71 -17.14 4.01
C VAL A 164 6.46 -16.34 5.31
N LEU A 165 6.58 -17.00 6.48
CA LEU A 165 6.21 -16.44 7.77
C LEU A 165 6.79 -15.02 8.05
N PRO A 166 8.09 -14.74 7.79
CA PRO A 166 8.63 -13.41 8.03
C PRO A 166 7.88 -12.32 7.26
N LEU A 167 7.56 -12.57 5.98
CA LEU A 167 6.83 -11.62 5.15
C LEU A 167 5.37 -11.47 5.59
N LEU A 168 4.73 -12.59 5.96
CA LEU A 168 3.36 -12.60 6.49
C LEU A 168 3.22 -11.78 7.77
N ILE A 169 4.26 -11.70 8.59
CA ILE A 169 4.29 -10.87 9.81
C ILE A 169 4.61 -9.42 9.46
N LEU A 170 5.68 -9.18 8.67
CA LEU A 170 6.17 -7.83 8.39
C LEU A 170 5.13 -6.94 7.71
N SER A 171 4.41 -7.47 6.72
CA SER A 171 3.41 -6.70 5.97
C SER A 171 2.30 -6.10 6.87
N PRO A 172 1.54 -6.89 7.66
CA PRO A 172 0.50 -6.35 8.54
C PRO A 172 1.06 -5.60 9.74
N LEU A 173 2.22 -6.00 10.28
CA LEU A 173 2.86 -5.29 11.38
C LEU A 173 3.22 -3.86 10.98
N THR A 174 3.86 -3.69 9.82
CA THR A 174 4.23 -2.36 9.32
C THR A 174 3.02 -1.50 8.98
N GLY A 175 1.93 -2.11 8.49
CA GLY A 175 0.63 -1.42 8.33
C GLY A 175 0.04 -0.91 9.66
N LEU A 176 0.14 -1.69 10.74
CA LEU A 176 -0.28 -1.23 12.07
C LEU A 176 0.62 -0.11 12.60
N LEU A 177 1.94 -0.25 12.46
CA LEU A 177 2.87 0.82 12.86
C LEU A 177 2.53 2.14 12.15
N MET A 178 2.25 2.10 10.84
CA MET A 178 1.80 3.27 10.09
C MET A 178 0.47 3.82 10.60
N THR A 179 -0.50 2.95 10.91
CA THR A 179 -1.82 3.35 11.41
C THR A 179 -1.72 4.06 12.77
N PHE A 180 -0.81 3.60 13.64
CA PHE A 180 -0.55 4.23 14.94
C PHE A 180 0.49 5.36 14.89
N GLY A 181 0.93 5.77 13.70
CA GLY A 181 1.88 6.87 13.54
C GLY A 181 3.31 6.56 13.98
N ILE A 182 3.66 5.29 14.15
CA ILE A 182 5.01 4.83 14.50
C ILE A 182 5.84 4.79 13.21
N THR A 183 6.80 5.70 13.09
CA THR A 183 7.63 5.86 11.87
C THR A 183 9.11 5.56 12.06
N PHE A 184 9.58 5.56 13.31
CA PHE A 184 11.01 5.56 13.69
C PHE A 184 11.82 6.70 13.06
N ALA A 185 11.14 7.77 12.61
CA ALA A 185 11.73 8.90 11.92
C ALA A 185 11.62 10.16 12.78
N ALA A 186 12.71 10.93 12.85
CA ALA A 186 12.66 12.28 13.40
C ALA A 186 11.73 13.17 12.56
N PRO A 187 11.05 14.16 13.16
CA PRO A 187 10.30 15.15 12.41
C PRO A 187 11.20 15.87 11.39
N PRO A 188 10.66 16.26 10.22
CA PRO A 188 11.43 17.09 9.29
C PRO A 188 11.81 18.42 9.96
N PRO A 189 12.98 18.98 9.63
CA PRO A 189 13.39 20.29 10.14
C PRO A 189 12.34 21.34 9.75
N ARG A 190 11.90 22.13 10.73
CA ARG A 190 10.94 23.21 10.49
C ARG A 190 11.67 24.45 10.00
N PRO A 191 11.11 25.19 9.02
CA PRO A 191 11.59 26.52 8.69
C PRO A 191 11.57 27.43 9.92
N ALA A 192 12.45 28.42 9.93
CA ALA A 192 12.41 29.46 10.94
C ALA A 192 11.04 30.17 10.92
N ALA A 193 10.62 30.65 12.09
CA ALA A 193 9.36 31.41 12.18
C ALA A 193 9.45 32.64 11.26
N GLY A 194 8.40 32.86 10.46
CA GLY A 194 8.34 33.99 9.51
C GLY A 194 8.99 33.73 8.15
N THR A 195 9.58 32.56 7.90
CA THR A 195 10.03 32.21 6.54
C THR A 195 8.83 32.06 5.61
N ALA A 196 8.84 32.81 4.50
CA ALA A 196 7.79 32.71 3.48
C ALA A 196 7.75 31.29 2.88
N PRO A 197 6.55 30.73 2.62
CA PRO A 197 6.42 29.44 1.93
C PRO A 197 7.08 29.47 0.55
N ILE A 198 7.75 28.38 0.19
CA ILE A 198 8.33 28.20 -1.15
C ILE A 198 7.19 28.07 -2.16
N ALA A 199 7.23 28.86 -3.23
CA ALA A 199 6.24 28.80 -4.31
C ALA A 199 6.34 27.46 -5.06
N MET A 200 5.24 26.99 -5.66
CA MET A 200 5.24 25.68 -6.35
C MET A 200 6.23 25.66 -7.53
N THR A 201 6.28 26.74 -8.30
CA THR A 201 7.25 26.92 -9.40
C THR A 201 8.68 26.83 -8.88
N GLU A 202 9.02 27.62 -7.85
CA GLU A 202 10.32 27.58 -7.19
C GLU A 202 10.68 26.16 -6.69
N ALA A 203 9.72 25.46 -6.08
CA ALA A 203 9.93 24.09 -5.61
C ALA A 203 10.19 23.09 -6.76
N ILE A 204 9.51 23.24 -7.90
CA ILE A 204 9.75 22.42 -9.11
C ILE A 204 11.18 22.62 -9.60
N HIS A 205 11.65 23.88 -9.68
CA HIS A 205 13.00 24.20 -10.13
C HIS A 205 14.07 23.68 -9.15
N ILE A 206 13.87 23.83 -7.84
CA ILE A 206 14.79 23.28 -6.83
C ILE A 206 14.90 21.76 -6.95
N VAL A 207 13.77 21.06 -7.11
CA VAL A 207 13.77 19.60 -7.28
C VAL A 207 14.41 19.20 -8.62
N GLY A 208 14.02 19.89 -9.69
CA GLY A 208 14.50 19.65 -11.06
C GLY A 208 15.99 19.89 -11.25
N ALA A 209 16.60 20.75 -10.43
CA ALA A 209 18.04 20.98 -10.43
C ALA A 209 18.85 19.76 -9.96
N SER A 210 18.26 18.87 -9.15
CA SER A 210 18.93 17.70 -8.57
C SER A 210 18.42 16.36 -9.09
N TYR A 211 17.15 16.29 -9.50
CA TYR A 211 16.49 15.05 -9.92
C TYR A 211 15.65 15.26 -11.18
N ASP A 212 15.56 14.21 -12.00
CA ASP A 212 14.54 14.15 -13.06
C ASP A 212 13.14 14.22 -12.46
N LEU A 213 12.34 15.18 -12.92
CA LEU A 213 10.98 15.44 -12.43
C LEU A 213 10.02 14.27 -12.74
N ALA A 214 10.36 13.38 -13.66
CA ALA A 214 9.62 12.15 -13.90
C ALA A 214 9.69 11.17 -12.71
N ARG A 215 10.69 11.32 -11.84
CA ARG A 215 10.86 10.52 -10.61
C ARG A 215 10.09 11.07 -9.42
N VAL A 216 9.51 12.27 -9.55
CA VAL A 216 8.71 12.89 -8.51
C VAL A 216 7.35 12.20 -8.45
N SER A 217 6.91 11.87 -7.24
CA SER A 217 5.54 11.42 -6.97
C SER A 217 4.66 12.58 -6.56
N TRP A 218 5.15 13.44 -5.66
CA TRP A 218 4.44 14.65 -5.26
C TRP A 218 5.36 15.71 -4.67
N ILE A 219 4.91 16.97 -4.72
CA ILE A 219 5.45 18.11 -3.98
C ILE A 219 4.28 18.75 -3.23
N ARG A 220 4.37 18.89 -1.90
CA ARG A 220 3.33 19.54 -1.09
C ARG A 220 3.82 19.98 0.28
N PRO A 221 3.17 20.97 0.92
CA PRO A 221 3.49 21.35 2.29
C PRO A 221 3.00 20.29 3.28
N ARG A 222 3.81 20.03 4.32
CA ARG A 222 3.43 19.26 5.51
C ARG A 222 4.10 19.85 6.74
N GLY A 223 3.30 20.26 7.73
CA GLY A 223 3.84 20.85 8.96
C GLY A 223 4.64 22.15 8.73
N GLY A 224 4.24 22.96 7.74
CA GLY A 224 4.90 24.20 7.37
C GLY A 224 6.11 24.05 6.44
N VAL A 225 6.52 22.82 6.14
CA VAL A 225 7.68 22.53 5.26
C VAL A 225 7.17 22.06 3.90
N THR A 226 7.68 22.63 2.81
CA THR A 226 7.46 22.05 1.47
C THR A 226 8.28 20.77 1.37
N LEU A 227 7.62 19.65 1.10
CA LEU A 227 8.25 18.35 0.96
C LEU A 227 8.10 17.86 -0.47
N ALA A 228 9.11 17.17 -0.98
CA ALA A 228 9.08 16.43 -2.24
C ALA A 228 9.26 14.95 -1.95
N ARG A 229 8.35 14.10 -2.46
CA ARG A 229 8.54 12.65 -2.48
C ARG A 229 8.92 12.22 -3.88
N LEU A 230 10.06 11.56 -4.01
CA LEU A 230 10.62 11.13 -5.28
C LEU A 230 11.39 9.83 -5.14
N ASP A 231 11.59 9.14 -6.25
CA ASP A 231 12.47 7.98 -6.35
C ASP A 231 13.93 8.45 -6.34
N ASP A 232 14.69 8.04 -5.31
CA ASP A 232 16.12 8.28 -5.13
C ASP A 232 16.88 6.94 -5.23
N GLY A 233 17.44 6.67 -6.40
CA GLY A 233 18.17 5.42 -6.68
C GLY A 233 17.36 4.12 -6.51
N GLY A 234 16.04 4.17 -6.66
CA GLY A 234 15.12 3.05 -6.46
C GLY A 234 14.43 3.01 -5.09
N GLU A 235 14.76 3.94 -4.19
CA GLU A 235 14.07 4.12 -2.92
C GLU A 235 13.12 5.32 -3.00
N MET A 236 11.86 5.18 -2.62
CA MET A 236 10.95 6.33 -2.55
C MET A 236 11.21 7.16 -1.29
N ARG A 237 12.00 8.22 -1.43
CA ARG A 237 12.40 9.09 -0.33
C ARG A 237 11.60 10.38 -0.28
N VAL A 238 11.64 11.03 0.88
CA VAL A 238 11.06 12.35 1.10
C VAL A 238 12.19 13.32 1.42
N PHE A 239 12.21 14.44 0.72
CA PHE A 239 13.14 15.54 0.92
C PHE A 239 12.36 16.77 1.39
N ALA A 240 12.95 17.53 2.31
CA ALA A 240 12.54 18.90 2.54
C ALA A 240 13.10 19.77 1.41
N VAL A 241 12.22 20.53 0.77
CA VAL A 241 12.58 21.50 -0.25
C VAL A 241 12.96 22.79 0.47
N THR A 242 14.18 23.26 0.25
CA THR A 242 14.70 24.51 0.80
C THR A 242 15.31 25.35 -0.32
N ARG A 243 15.50 26.65 -0.10
CA ARG A 243 16.14 27.52 -1.11
C ARG A 243 17.58 27.13 -1.41
N ASP A 244 18.24 26.47 -0.46
CA ASP A 244 19.62 25.97 -0.61
C ASP A 244 19.66 24.59 -1.29
N GLY A 245 18.51 23.99 -1.59
CA GLY A 245 18.38 22.68 -2.24
C GLY A 245 17.52 21.68 -1.47
N LEU A 246 17.72 20.40 -1.77
CA LEU A 246 16.99 19.29 -1.16
C LEU A 246 17.72 18.74 0.07
N LEU A 247 17.02 18.70 1.21
CA LEU A 247 17.52 18.09 2.43
C LEU A 247 16.80 16.75 2.67
N PRO A 248 17.53 15.62 2.78
CA PRO A 248 16.91 14.33 3.02
C PRO A 248 16.22 14.30 4.38
N THR A 249 14.98 13.82 4.43
CA THR A 249 14.30 13.56 5.70
C THR A 249 14.63 12.16 6.22
N ALA A 250 14.36 11.92 7.51
CA ALA A 250 14.54 10.61 8.12
C ALA A 250 13.63 9.55 7.46
N ARG A 251 14.17 8.34 7.27
CA ARG A 251 13.45 7.24 6.64
C ARG A 251 12.29 6.76 7.51
N ASN A 252 11.09 6.73 6.94
CA ASN A 252 9.92 6.07 7.53
C ASN A 252 9.94 4.57 7.15
N TRP A 253 10.73 3.78 7.89
CA TRP A 253 10.94 2.36 7.60
C TRP A 253 9.65 1.53 7.51
N PRO A 254 8.66 1.68 8.43
CA PRO A 254 7.40 0.97 8.31
C PRO A 254 6.72 1.22 6.98
N ARG A 255 6.68 2.48 6.54
CA ARG A 255 6.14 2.85 5.23
C ARG A 255 6.93 2.26 4.07
N LEU A 256 8.25 2.36 4.10
CA LEU A 256 9.10 1.87 3.02
C LEU A 256 8.96 0.35 2.83
N ILE A 257 8.90 -0.40 3.93
CA ILE A 257 8.69 -1.85 3.92
C ILE A 257 7.27 -2.19 3.46
N HIS A 258 6.25 -1.55 4.05
CA HIS A 258 4.85 -1.85 3.75
C HIS A 258 4.49 -1.55 2.29
N GLU A 259 4.93 -0.40 1.77
CA GLU A 259 4.66 -0.01 0.37
C GLU A 259 5.58 -0.74 -0.63
N GLY A 260 6.69 -1.34 -0.18
CA GLY A 260 7.64 -2.03 -1.07
C GLY A 260 8.49 -1.06 -1.88
N ASN A 261 8.95 0.02 -1.24
CA ASN A 261 9.63 1.15 -1.88
C ASN A 261 11.04 1.42 -1.30
N TRP A 262 11.66 0.44 -0.65
CA TRP A 262 12.97 0.61 0.01
C TRP A 262 14.19 0.34 -0.88
N SER A 263 13.99 -0.16 -2.10
CA SER A 263 15.02 -0.37 -3.13
C SER A 263 14.37 -0.69 -4.49
N ALA A 264 15.16 -0.65 -5.57
CA ALA A 264 14.66 -0.65 -6.95
C ALA A 264 13.91 -1.93 -7.38
N ILE A 265 14.42 -3.12 -7.04
CA ILE A 265 14.02 -4.36 -7.75
C ILE A 265 13.34 -5.38 -6.83
N VAL A 266 13.84 -5.54 -5.61
CA VAL A 266 13.45 -6.64 -4.71
C VAL A 266 12.12 -6.41 -3.96
N PRO A 267 11.81 -5.21 -3.44
CA PRO A 267 10.72 -5.05 -2.46
C PRO A 267 9.33 -5.24 -3.05
N ALA A 268 9.09 -4.73 -4.27
CA ALA A 268 7.78 -4.81 -4.88
C ALA A 268 7.39 -6.27 -5.22
N PRO A 269 8.26 -7.09 -5.84
CA PRO A 269 8.02 -8.53 -5.96
C PRO A 269 7.78 -9.23 -4.62
N LEU A 270 8.49 -8.87 -3.54
CA LEU A 270 8.24 -9.44 -2.21
C LEU A 270 6.82 -9.12 -1.70
N ASN A 271 6.32 -7.91 -1.94
CA ASN A 271 4.94 -7.55 -1.59
C ASN A 271 3.90 -8.30 -2.44
N VAL A 272 4.18 -8.52 -3.74
CA VAL A 272 3.36 -9.38 -4.60
C VAL A 272 3.32 -10.81 -4.05
N ILE A 273 4.48 -11.40 -3.76
CA ILE A 273 4.62 -12.75 -3.18
C ILE A 273 3.86 -12.85 -1.86
N THR A 274 3.98 -11.85 -0.99
CA THR A 274 3.28 -11.79 0.30
C THR A 274 1.77 -11.80 0.11
N SER A 275 1.27 -10.97 -0.80
CA SER A 275 -0.16 -10.86 -1.07
C SER A 275 -0.72 -12.15 -1.69
N VAL A 276 0.00 -12.76 -2.63
CA VAL A 276 -0.35 -14.07 -3.21
C VAL A 276 -0.35 -15.17 -2.14
N ALA A 277 0.65 -15.19 -1.25
CA ALA A 277 0.71 -16.14 -0.14
C ALA A 277 -0.50 -15.97 0.81
N MET A 278 -0.87 -14.74 1.14
CA MET A 278 -2.06 -14.45 1.95
C MET A 278 -3.36 -14.87 1.25
N LEU A 279 -3.49 -14.62 -0.07
CA LEU A 279 -4.63 -15.10 -0.87
C LEU A 279 -4.72 -16.62 -0.86
N LEU A 280 -3.60 -17.31 -1.01
CA LEU A 280 -3.54 -18.77 -0.93
C LEU A 280 -4.00 -19.22 0.46
N LEU A 281 -3.49 -18.63 1.53
CA LEU A 281 -3.83 -19.00 2.91
C LEU A 281 -5.32 -18.82 3.22
N ILE A 282 -5.91 -17.67 2.87
CA ILE A 282 -7.34 -17.43 3.10
C ILE A 282 -8.21 -18.36 2.24
N SER A 283 -7.87 -18.53 0.96
CA SER A 283 -8.64 -19.38 0.04
C SER A 283 -8.60 -20.85 0.44
N THR A 284 -7.41 -21.38 0.73
CA THR A 284 -7.25 -22.76 1.20
C THR A 284 -7.88 -22.97 2.58
N GLY A 285 -7.82 -21.97 3.46
CA GLY A 285 -8.48 -21.98 4.78
C GLY A 285 -10.00 -22.13 4.67
N LEU A 286 -10.63 -21.26 3.87
CA LEU A 286 -12.07 -21.27 3.60
C LEU A 286 -12.50 -22.57 2.90
N TRP A 287 -11.74 -23.03 1.90
CA TRP A 287 -12.04 -24.29 1.22
C TRP A 287 -12.01 -25.49 2.16
N MET A 288 -10.99 -25.59 3.01
CA MET A 288 -10.91 -26.65 4.02
C MET A 288 -12.06 -26.59 5.03
N TRP A 289 -12.56 -25.40 5.36
CA TRP A 289 -13.74 -25.24 6.20
C TRP A 289 -15.00 -25.73 5.47
N ALA A 290 -15.24 -25.26 4.24
CA ALA A 290 -16.41 -25.63 3.43
C ALA A 290 -16.47 -27.14 3.18
N ARG A 291 -15.37 -27.75 2.74
CA ARG A 291 -15.28 -29.19 2.51
C ARG A 291 -15.64 -30.02 3.74
N ARG A 292 -15.28 -29.57 4.95
CA ARG A 292 -15.62 -30.28 6.20
C ARG A 292 -17.09 -30.17 6.57
N LYS A 293 -17.73 -29.05 6.26
CA LYS A 293 -19.15 -28.83 6.55
C LYS A 293 -20.06 -29.52 5.52
N LEU A 294 -19.62 -29.55 4.25
CA LEU A 294 -20.38 -30.12 3.13
C LEU A 294 -20.19 -31.63 2.95
N ARG A 295 -19.14 -32.24 3.52
CA ARG A 295 -19.02 -33.70 3.57
C ARG A 295 -20.12 -34.26 4.48
N ARG A 296 -21.17 -34.83 3.87
CA ARG A 296 -22.16 -35.67 4.55
C ARG A 296 -21.41 -36.77 5.30
N ARG A 297 -21.63 -36.88 6.62
CA ARG A 297 -21.15 -38.05 7.38
C ARG A 297 -21.84 -39.27 6.77
N PRO A 298 -21.12 -40.34 6.38
CA PRO A 298 -21.76 -41.60 6.05
C PRO A 298 -22.64 -41.98 7.23
N ALA A 299 -23.92 -42.30 6.98
CA ALA A 299 -24.75 -42.93 7.99
C ALA A 299 -23.97 -44.15 8.48
N ARG A 300 -23.73 -44.26 9.80
CA ARG A 300 -23.24 -45.51 10.38
C ARG A 300 -24.28 -46.55 9.99
N THR A 301 -23.95 -47.41 9.03
CA THR A 301 -24.68 -48.64 8.79
C THR A 301 -24.62 -49.39 10.11
N SER A 302 -25.76 -49.44 10.81
CA SER A 302 -25.90 -50.30 11.97
C SER A 302 -25.68 -51.73 11.48
N PRO A 303 -24.88 -52.56 12.18
CA PRO A 303 -24.71 -53.94 11.78
C PRO A 303 -26.08 -54.61 11.75
N ALA A 304 -26.39 -55.27 10.63
CA ALA A 304 -27.63 -56.02 10.48
C ALA A 304 -27.72 -57.06 11.62
N PRO A 305 -28.89 -57.25 12.26
CA PRO A 305 -29.03 -58.26 13.29
C PRO A 305 -28.72 -59.63 12.68
N ALA A 306 -27.84 -60.38 13.35
CA ALA A 306 -27.56 -61.76 13.00
C ALA A 306 -28.88 -62.55 12.97
N ARG A 307 -29.18 -63.17 11.83
CA ARG A 307 -30.29 -64.12 11.74
C ARG A 307 -29.88 -65.38 12.50
N ALA A 308 -30.70 -65.76 13.47
CA ALA A 308 -30.65 -67.03 14.16
C ALA A 308 -31.09 -68.18 13.24
#